data_AF-A0A7G8D985-F1
#
_entry.id   AF-A0A7G8D985-F1
#
_cell.length_a   1.000
_cell.length_b   1.000
_cell.length_c   1.000
_cell.angle_alpha   90.00
_cell.angle_beta   90.00
_cell.angle_gamma   90.00
#
_symmetry.space_group_name_H-M   'P 1'
#
loop_
_entity.id
_entity.type
_entity.pdbx_description
1 polymer ?
#
loop_
_entity_poly.entity_id
_entity_poly.type
_entity_poly.pdbx_seq_one_letter_code
_entity_poly.pdbx_strand_id
1 'polypeptide(L)'
;MLEELQAKPQRPQVEEQVKQAEQRSFDRAYKQTRKEIAAAEGAAAGAAAASSGQPPAGAVERARARALGQEEAPAEPAVLGTPAAAAPAAPSGRFIQGADGQRYPEEFFDLTPADQRRFKELMAEKEQGISDQNTIATIANGLLDQHEVLMKRVLLLEKGAAEKDSLIVGLTRLVEQQNNAIEVAKSQALLEQEAGISQQVMNLSAIRAEAGQEAEQHQREREQAAAQHREQLEAQATAIDALSGSVTSTTFSMEERGNAVEAQLVAGETRQQKLDVAIQELEGKTDAWTDPITRAEVNTMATDAVAEQWRAQLPALVDAVAEELMIQFPDGVHGQRRDSEYVRSQKRDAARLADQQQGIS
;
A
#
# COMPACT_ATOMS: atom_id res chain seq x y z
N MET A 1 -51.26 8.95 -6.02
CA MET A 1 -50.13 9.87 -6.30
C MET A 1 -48.93 9.34 -5.56
N LEU A 2 -48.19 8.44 -6.20
CA LEU A 2 -46.97 7.81 -5.70
C LEU A 2 -45.93 8.07 -6.78
N GLU A 3 -45.12 9.12 -6.59
CA GLU A 3 -43.95 9.37 -7.44
C GLU A 3 -42.77 8.57 -6.89
N GLU A 4 -42.34 7.59 -7.67
CA GLU A 4 -41.12 6.82 -7.49
C GLU A 4 -39.89 7.73 -7.70
N LEU A 5 -39.21 8.11 -6.62
CA LEU A 5 -37.85 8.62 -6.68
C LEU A 5 -36.86 7.45 -6.67
N GLN A 6 -36.68 6.82 -7.84
CA GLN A 6 -35.54 5.94 -8.10
C GLN A 6 -34.25 6.77 -8.22
N ALA A 7 -33.53 6.92 -7.12
CA ALA A 7 -32.15 7.42 -7.14
C ALA A 7 -31.22 6.35 -7.74
N LYS A 8 -30.97 6.43 -9.06
CA LYS A 8 -29.90 5.66 -9.72
C LYS A 8 -28.53 6.06 -9.12
N PRO A 9 -27.68 5.11 -8.71
CA PRO A 9 -26.37 5.43 -8.16
C PRO A 9 -25.42 5.89 -9.27
N GLN A 10 -24.77 7.04 -9.07
CA GLN A 10 -23.75 7.65 -9.95
C GLN A 10 -22.41 6.88 -9.98
N ARG A 11 -22.44 5.53 -10.01
CA ARG A 11 -21.24 4.67 -10.01
C ARG A 11 -20.21 4.97 -11.12
N PRO A 12 -20.57 5.29 -12.38
CA PRO A 12 -19.54 5.44 -13.42
C PRO A 12 -18.67 6.70 -13.23
N GLN A 13 -19.18 7.75 -12.57
CA GLN A 13 -18.40 8.97 -12.34
C GLN A 13 -17.36 8.81 -11.22
N VAL A 14 -17.65 7.97 -10.23
CA VAL A 14 -16.72 7.74 -9.10
C VAL A 14 -15.53 6.90 -9.56
N GLU A 15 -15.75 5.87 -10.38
CA GLU A 15 -14.65 5.04 -10.92
C GLU A 15 -13.70 5.82 -11.82
N GLU A 16 -14.23 6.77 -12.60
CA GLU A 16 -13.42 7.63 -13.46
C GLU A 16 -12.60 8.65 -12.66
N GLN A 17 -13.17 9.19 -11.57
CA GLN A 17 -12.46 10.07 -10.64
C GLN A 17 -11.34 9.34 -9.88
N VAL A 18 -11.57 8.09 -9.47
CA VAL A 18 -10.55 7.27 -8.79
C VAL A 18 -9.39 6.96 -9.74
N LYS A 19 -9.67 6.54 -10.98
CA LYS A 19 -8.61 6.30 -11.99
C LYS A 19 -7.80 7.56 -12.29
N GLN A 20 -8.45 8.73 -12.38
CA GLN A 20 -7.74 9.99 -12.58
C GLN A 20 -6.89 10.38 -11.35
N ALA A 21 -7.35 10.09 -10.14
CA ALA A 21 -6.58 10.35 -8.91
C ALA A 21 -5.34 9.45 -8.81
N GLU A 22 -5.49 8.15 -9.10
CA GLU A 22 -4.39 7.19 -9.14
C GLU A 22 -3.35 7.58 -10.19
N GLN A 23 -3.78 7.95 -11.39
CA GLN A 23 -2.87 8.36 -12.46
C GLN A 23 -2.10 9.64 -12.11
N ARG A 24 -2.75 10.60 -11.43
CA ARG A 24 -2.08 11.81 -10.93
C ARG A 24 -1.08 11.49 -9.80
N SER A 25 -1.37 10.52 -8.94
CA SER A 25 -0.43 10.10 -7.89
C SER A 25 0.80 9.40 -8.50
N PHE A 26 0.59 8.56 -9.50
CA PHE A 26 1.66 7.90 -10.24
C PHE A 26 2.56 8.90 -10.95
N ASP A 27 1.99 9.89 -11.65
CA ASP A 27 2.76 10.94 -12.33
C ASP A 27 3.58 11.80 -11.36
N ARG A 28 3.07 12.07 -10.16
CA ARG A 28 3.83 12.79 -9.12
C ARG A 28 4.99 11.95 -8.59
N ALA A 29 4.74 10.67 -8.27
CA ALA A 29 5.77 9.76 -7.80
C ALA A 29 6.86 9.55 -8.85
N TYR A 30 6.49 9.40 -10.12
CA TYR A 30 7.42 9.26 -11.25
C TYR A 30 8.25 10.53 -11.49
N LYS A 31 7.64 11.72 -11.41
CA LYS A 31 8.38 12.99 -11.51
C LYS A 31 9.34 13.19 -10.35
N GLN A 32 8.95 12.76 -9.15
CA GLN A 32 9.78 12.87 -7.96
C GLN A 32 10.98 11.94 -8.02
N THR A 33 10.79 10.66 -8.36
CA THR A 33 11.90 9.72 -8.56
C THR A 33 12.84 10.16 -9.68
N ARG A 34 12.31 10.68 -10.80
CA ARG A 34 13.15 11.23 -11.87
C ARG A 34 13.96 12.46 -11.41
N LYS A 35 13.39 13.29 -10.54
CA LYS A 35 14.09 14.45 -9.96
C LYS A 35 15.18 14.03 -8.97
N GLU A 36 14.94 13.00 -8.17
CA GLU A 36 15.91 12.42 -7.24
C GLU A 36 17.07 11.74 -7.97
N ILE A 37 16.79 11.00 -9.07
CA ILE A 37 17.83 10.44 -9.94
C ILE A 37 18.68 11.56 -10.57
N ALA A 38 18.06 12.61 -11.11
CA ALA A 38 18.80 13.74 -11.68
C ALA A 38 19.62 14.50 -10.62
N ALA A 39 19.13 14.59 -9.38
CA ALA A 39 19.87 15.18 -8.27
C ALA A 39 21.06 14.29 -7.84
N ALA A 40 20.88 12.98 -7.83
CA ALA A 40 21.95 12.02 -7.53
C ALA A 40 23.03 12.00 -8.63
N GLU A 41 22.64 12.06 -9.91
CA GLU A 41 23.56 12.20 -11.04
C GLU A 41 24.32 13.55 -11.00
N GLY A 42 23.62 14.64 -10.67
CA GLY A 42 24.24 15.96 -10.48
C GLY A 42 25.21 16.00 -9.29
N ALA A 43 24.88 15.33 -8.18
CA ALA A 43 25.77 15.19 -7.03
C ALA A 43 26.99 14.30 -7.34
N ALA A 44 26.81 13.23 -8.11
CA ALA A 44 27.90 12.38 -8.58
C ALA A 44 28.84 13.12 -9.55
N ALA A 45 28.30 13.98 -10.43
CA ALA A 45 29.10 14.84 -11.30
C ALA A 45 29.86 15.93 -10.52
N GLY A 46 29.23 16.51 -9.49
CA GLY A 46 29.89 17.47 -8.58
C GLY A 46 30.99 16.83 -7.73
N ALA A 47 30.80 15.60 -7.26
CA ALA A 47 31.81 14.83 -6.55
C ALA A 47 32.95 14.35 -7.47
N ALA A 48 32.66 14.05 -8.75
CA ALA A 48 33.68 13.76 -9.75
C ALA A 48 34.54 15.00 -10.07
N ALA A 49 33.96 16.20 -10.13
CA ALA A 49 34.70 17.46 -10.33
C ALA A 49 35.56 17.86 -9.11
N ALA A 50 35.14 17.51 -7.89
CA ALA A 50 35.89 17.77 -6.66
C ALA A 50 37.00 16.71 -6.39
N SER A 51 36.89 15.51 -6.97
CA SER A 51 37.87 14.42 -6.85
C SER A 51 38.81 14.29 -8.04
N SER A 52 38.47 14.87 -9.20
CA SER A 52 39.44 15.20 -10.22
C SER A 52 40.30 16.35 -9.70
N GLY A 53 41.47 16.03 -9.13
CA GLY A 53 42.53 16.99 -8.81
C GLY A 53 43.09 17.63 -10.08
N GLN A 54 42.25 18.32 -10.84
CA GLN A 54 42.59 19.02 -12.05
C GLN A 54 43.29 20.31 -11.58
N PRO A 55 44.63 20.41 -11.72
CA PRO A 55 45.33 21.59 -11.28
C PRO A 55 44.81 22.78 -12.09
N PRO A 56 44.76 24.00 -11.50
CA PRO A 56 44.24 25.17 -12.18
C PRO A 56 44.92 25.32 -13.54
N ALA A 57 44.12 25.57 -14.58
CA ALA A 57 44.59 25.81 -15.93
C ALA A 57 45.76 26.80 -15.89
N GLY A 58 46.92 26.38 -16.42
CA GLY A 58 48.19 27.13 -16.37
C GLY A 58 49.26 26.58 -15.42
N ALA A 59 48.99 25.56 -14.61
CA ALA A 59 50.03 24.87 -13.83
C ALA A 59 50.86 23.89 -14.68
N VAL A 60 50.20 23.19 -15.62
CA VAL A 60 50.84 22.24 -16.54
C VAL A 60 51.69 22.98 -17.59
N GLU A 61 51.24 24.14 -18.06
CA GLU A 61 52.02 24.99 -18.98
C GLU A 61 53.26 25.59 -18.31
N ARG A 62 53.17 25.98 -17.03
CA ARG A 62 54.34 26.45 -16.25
C ARG A 62 55.35 25.34 -15.96
N ALA A 63 54.90 24.11 -15.73
CA ALA A 63 55.78 22.95 -15.59
C ALA A 63 56.45 22.57 -16.93
N ARG A 64 55.74 22.74 -18.05
CA ARG A 64 56.26 22.49 -19.40
C ARG A 64 57.28 23.54 -19.85
N ALA A 65 57.10 24.81 -19.47
CA ALA A 65 58.06 25.89 -19.72
C ALA A 65 59.38 25.69 -18.94
N ARG A 66 59.32 25.20 -17.68
CA ARG A 66 60.51 24.81 -16.91
C ARG A 66 61.25 23.61 -17.48
N ALA A 67 60.52 22.64 -18.04
CA ALA A 67 61.12 21.45 -18.64
C ALA A 67 61.78 21.71 -20.01
N LEU A 68 61.45 22.84 -20.66
CA LEU A 68 61.97 23.22 -21.99
C LEU A 68 63.11 24.25 -21.94
N GLY A 69 63.61 24.62 -20.76
CA GLY A 69 64.85 25.40 -20.62
C GLY A 69 64.80 26.82 -21.21
N GLN A 70 63.63 27.46 -21.26
CA GLN A 70 63.51 28.87 -21.60
C GLN A 70 63.45 29.73 -20.32
N GLU A 71 64.58 29.83 -19.63
CA GLU A 71 64.90 30.98 -18.79
C GLU A 71 66.40 31.25 -18.95
N GLU A 72 66.71 32.46 -19.40
CA GLU A 72 68.03 32.95 -19.77
C GLU A 72 69.08 32.71 -18.68
N ALA A 73 70.18 32.07 -19.07
CA ALA A 73 71.47 32.30 -18.41
C ALA A 73 71.91 33.75 -18.69
N PRO A 74 72.66 34.39 -17.77
CA PRO A 74 74.09 34.13 -17.81
C PRO A 74 74.74 34.11 -16.43
N ALA A 75 75.42 33.02 -16.12
CA ALA A 75 76.65 33.07 -15.35
C ALA A 75 77.63 32.11 -16.01
N GLU A 76 78.72 32.69 -16.49
CA GLU A 76 79.79 32.08 -17.25
C GLU A 76 80.40 30.85 -16.54
N PRO A 77 80.90 29.87 -17.31
CA PRO A 77 81.50 28.67 -16.76
C PRO A 77 82.84 28.99 -16.07
N ALA A 78 82.98 28.52 -14.82
CA ALA A 78 84.29 28.36 -14.21
C ALA A 78 85.13 27.43 -15.11
N VAL A 79 86.13 28.03 -15.76
CA VAL A 79 87.20 27.35 -16.49
C VAL A 79 87.94 26.46 -15.50
N LEU A 80 87.51 25.20 -15.41
CA LEU A 80 88.31 24.11 -14.86
C LEU A 80 89.44 23.90 -15.87
N GLY A 81 90.59 24.50 -15.56
CA GLY A 81 91.83 24.26 -16.27
C GLY A 81 92.14 22.77 -16.27
N THR A 82 91.85 22.12 -17.39
CA THR A 82 92.61 20.95 -17.82
C THR A 82 94.06 21.42 -17.88
N PRO A 83 95.00 20.84 -17.09
CA PRO A 83 96.39 21.03 -17.43
C PRO A 83 96.53 20.42 -18.82
N ALA A 84 96.89 21.25 -19.79
CA ALA A 84 97.39 20.77 -21.06
C ALA A 84 98.50 19.78 -20.71
N ALA A 85 98.20 18.49 -20.86
CA ALA A 85 99.23 17.47 -20.89
C ALA A 85 100.22 17.96 -21.94
N ALA A 86 101.42 18.30 -21.48
CA ALA A 86 102.49 18.76 -22.34
C ALA A 86 102.54 17.79 -23.53
N ALA A 87 102.25 18.32 -24.73
CA ALA A 87 102.60 17.61 -25.94
C ALA A 87 104.09 17.22 -25.77
N PRO A 88 104.46 15.95 -25.94
CA PRO A 88 105.87 15.60 -25.91
C PRO A 88 106.56 16.52 -26.92
N ALA A 89 107.59 17.23 -26.46
CA ALA A 89 108.34 18.16 -27.28
C ALA A 89 108.61 17.50 -28.64
N ALA A 90 108.11 18.11 -29.71
CA ALA A 90 108.41 17.65 -31.05
C ALA A 90 109.94 17.60 -31.17
N PRO A 91 110.55 16.44 -31.51
CA PRO A 91 111.98 16.43 -31.79
C PRO A 91 112.19 17.43 -32.93
N SER A 92 113.11 18.36 -32.71
CA SER A 92 113.52 19.42 -33.63
C SER A 92 114.28 18.87 -34.84
N GLY A 93 113.75 17.83 -35.49
CA GLY A 93 114.25 17.28 -36.73
C GLY A 93 113.59 17.99 -37.91
N ARG A 94 114.40 18.48 -38.86
CA ARG A 94 113.89 18.85 -40.18
C ARG A 94 113.38 17.59 -40.85
N PHE A 95 112.16 17.65 -41.36
CA PHE A 95 111.58 16.56 -42.16
C PHE A 95 111.67 16.92 -43.64
N ILE A 96 112.19 16.01 -44.45
CA ILE A 96 112.30 16.14 -45.90
C ILE A 96 111.25 15.21 -46.54
N GLN A 97 110.57 15.70 -47.58
CA GLN A 97 109.60 14.89 -48.30
C GLN A 97 110.33 13.92 -49.24
N GLY A 98 110.12 12.62 -49.01
CA GLY A 98 110.61 11.56 -49.88
C GLY A 98 109.88 11.53 -51.22
N ALA A 99 110.46 10.85 -52.21
CA ALA A 99 109.87 10.70 -53.56
C ALA A 99 108.55 9.91 -53.57
N ASP A 100 108.27 9.17 -52.50
CA ASP A 100 107.02 8.46 -52.19
C ASP A 100 105.95 9.36 -51.54
N GLY A 101 106.24 10.65 -51.33
CA GLY A 101 105.31 11.63 -50.79
C GLY A 101 105.25 11.68 -49.26
N GLN A 102 105.90 10.74 -48.55
CA GLN A 102 105.96 10.71 -47.08
C GLN A 102 107.07 11.63 -46.54
N ARG A 103 106.91 12.08 -45.28
CA ARG A 103 107.88 12.97 -44.61
C ARG A 103 108.79 12.16 -43.71
N TYR A 104 110.08 12.14 -44.01
CA TYR A 104 111.10 11.46 -43.20
C TYR A 104 112.02 12.47 -42.52
N PRO A 105 112.58 12.17 -41.34
CA PRO A 105 113.63 12.99 -40.74
C PRO A 105 114.82 13.12 -41.71
N GLU A 106 115.52 14.25 -41.72
CA GLU A 106 116.70 14.49 -42.57
C GLU A 106 117.75 13.36 -42.43
N GLU A 107 117.94 12.86 -41.20
CA GLU A 107 118.81 11.73 -40.83
C GLU A 107 118.44 10.40 -41.53
N PHE A 108 117.23 10.26 -42.08
CA PHE A 108 116.81 9.08 -42.84
C PHE A 108 117.62 8.89 -44.13
N PHE A 109 118.00 9.99 -44.79
CA PHE A 109 118.73 9.93 -46.07
C PHE A 109 120.20 9.60 -45.89
N ASP A 110 120.73 9.73 -44.66
CA ASP A 110 122.10 9.37 -44.27
C ASP A 110 122.24 7.87 -43.90
N LEU A 111 121.12 7.16 -43.73
CA LEU A 111 121.10 5.73 -43.40
C LEU A 111 121.47 4.84 -44.59
N THR A 112 121.99 3.65 -44.30
CA THR A 112 122.23 2.64 -45.35
C THR A 112 120.91 2.16 -45.97
N PRO A 113 120.90 1.66 -47.22
CA PRO A 113 119.67 1.18 -47.86
C PRO A 113 118.94 0.07 -47.10
N ALA A 114 119.66 -0.74 -46.31
CA ALA A 114 119.06 -1.78 -45.46
C ALA A 114 118.36 -1.18 -44.23
N ASP A 115 118.97 -0.17 -43.61
CA ASP A 115 118.41 0.52 -42.45
C ASP A 115 117.24 1.44 -42.84
N GLN A 116 117.30 2.05 -44.02
CA GLN A 116 116.17 2.80 -44.60
C GLN A 116 114.93 1.92 -44.80
N ARG A 117 115.10 0.67 -45.27
CA ARG A 117 113.98 -0.28 -45.41
C ARG A 117 113.37 -0.64 -44.05
N ARG A 118 114.21 -0.99 -43.07
CA ARG A 118 113.76 -1.29 -41.70
C ARG A 118 113.04 -0.11 -41.06
N PHE A 119 113.53 1.11 -41.28
CA PHE A 119 112.88 2.32 -40.76
C PHE A 119 111.50 2.54 -41.40
N LYS A 120 111.36 2.35 -42.71
CA LYS A 120 110.05 2.41 -43.39
C LYS A 120 109.08 1.34 -42.89
N GLU A 121 109.55 0.11 -42.69
CA GLU A 121 108.75 -0.98 -42.12
C GLU A 121 108.25 -0.63 -40.70
N LEU A 122 109.13 -0.12 -39.84
CA LEU A 122 108.76 0.32 -38.48
C LEU A 122 107.81 1.53 -38.47
N MET A 123 107.96 2.46 -39.41
CA MET A 123 107.03 3.59 -39.56
C MET A 123 105.66 3.12 -40.03
N ALA A 124 105.60 2.22 -41.02
CA ALA A 124 104.35 1.62 -41.49
C ALA A 124 103.64 0.83 -40.37
N GLU A 125 104.39 0.06 -39.57
CA GLU A 125 103.84 -0.68 -38.42
C GLU A 125 103.30 0.28 -37.33
N LYS A 126 104.00 1.39 -37.07
CA LYS A 126 103.52 2.44 -36.16
C LYS A 126 102.28 3.16 -36.69
N GLU A 127 102.26 3.54 -37.96
CA GLU A 127 101.10 4.20 -38.59
C GLU A 127 99.89 3.27 -38.59
N GLN A 128 100.09 1.97 -38.87
CA GLN A 128 99.04 0.96 -38.76
C GLN A 128 98.56 0.80 -37.31
N GLY A 129 99.48 0.73 -36.34
CA GLY A 129 99.12 0.66 -34.92
C GLY A 129 98.33 1.89 -34.42
N ILE A 130 98.67 3.10 -34.90
CA ILE A 130 97.92 4.33 -34.59
C ILE A 130 96.55 4.31 -35.26
N SER A 131 96.46 3.86 -36.52
CA SER A 131 95.19 3.70 -37.24
C SER A 131 94.26 2.71 -36.53
N ASP A 132 94.79 1.57 -36.09
CA ASP A 132 94.04 0.54 -35.37
C ASP A 132 93.56 1.08 -34.01
N GLN A 133 94.39 1.83 -33.28
CA GLN A 133 93.98 2.49 -32.04
C GLN A 133 92.88 3.52 -32.25
N ASN A 134 92.96 4.32 -33.32
CA ASN A 134 91.93 5.31 -33.65
C ASN A 134 90.60 4.65 -34.04
N THR A 135 90.62 3.53 -34.76
CA THR A 135 89.40 2.77 -35.08
C THR A 135 88.80 2.15 -33.83
N ILE A 136 89.60 1.55 -32.95
CA ILE A 136 89.15 1.03 -31.65
C ILE A 136 88.53 2.15 -30.80
N ALA A 137 89.18 3.32 -30.71
CA ALA A 137 88.66 4.46 -29.97
C ALA A 137 87.34 4.98 -30.55
N THR A 138 87.21 5.02 -31.88
CA THR A 138 85.98 5.42 -32.58
C THR A 138 84.84 4.43 -32.29
N ILE A 139 85.11 3.13 -32.36
CA ILE A 139 84.15 2.08 -32.03
C ILE A 139 83.75 2.17 -30.55
N ALA A 140 84.72 2.35 -29.64
CA ALA A 140 84.47 2.48 -28.21
C ALA A 140 83.58 3.69 -27.90
N ASN A 141 83.87 4.85 -28.51
CA ASN A 141 83.03 6.04 -28.38
C ASN A 141 81.62 5.81 -28.93
N GLY A 142 81.50 5.16 -30.09
CA GLY A 142 80.18 4.80 -30.65
C GLY A 142 79.36 3.88 -29.75
N LEU A 143 80.01 2.93 -29.06
CA LEU A 143 79.34 2.06 -28.07
C LEU A 143 78.94 2.84 -26.81
N LEU A 144 79.75 3.79 -26.35
CA LEU A 144 79.42 4.67 -25.22
C LEU A 144 78.22 5.57 -25.55
N ASP A 145 78.19 6.17 -26.74
CA ASP A 145 77.06 6.99 -27.20
C ASP A 145 75.76 6.17 -27.28
N GLN A 146 75.83 4.95 -27.82
CA GLN A 146 74.69 4.03 -27.85
C GLN A 146 74.24 3.65 -26.43
N HIS A 147 75.17 3.41 -25.52
CA HIS A 147 74.86 3.12 -24.13
C HIS A 147 74.15 4.31 -23.46
N GLU A 148 74.60 5.54 -23.68
CA GLU A 148 73.94 6.74 -23.14
C GLU A 148 72.51 6.91 -23.68
N VAL A 149 72.29 6.69 -24.98
CA VAL A 149 70.95 6.73 -25.58
C VAL A 149 70.04 5.66 -24.99
N LEU A 150 70.54 4.43 -24.82
CA LEU A 150 69.78 3.35 -24.18
C LEU A 150 69.44 3.68 -22.73
N MET A 151 70.38 4.21 -21.96
CA MET A 151 70.15 4.62 -20.57
C MET A 151 69.07 5.72 -20.47
N LYS A 152 69.12 6.73 -21.35
CA LYS A 152 68.05 7.76 -21.42
C LYS A 152 66.70 7.15 -21.75
N ARG A 153 66.64 6.17 -22.67
CA ARG A 153 65.41 5.47 -23.02
C ARG A 153 64.89 4.62 -21.86
N VAL A 154 65.76 3.92 -21.13
CA VAL A 154 65.40 3.14 -19.95
C VAL A 154 64.80 4.05 -18.88
N LEU A 155 65.46 5.17 -18.54
CA LEU A 155 64.94 6.13 -17.56
C LEU A 155 63.56 6.70 -17.95
N LEU A 156 63.34 6.97 -19.24
CA LEU A 156 62.04 7.45 -19.72
C LEU A 156 60.96 6.36 -19.59
N LEU A 157 61.29 5.11 -19.91
CA LEU A 157 60.38 3.97 -19.75
C LEU A 157 60.09 3.69 -18.27
N GLU A 158 61.08 3.77 -17.38
CA GLU A 158 60.90 3.62 -15.93
C GLU A 158 59.99 4.70 -15.37
N LYS A 159 60.17 5.96 -15.79
CA LYS A 159 59.27 7.05 -15.41
C LYS A 159 57.85 6.80 -15.93
N GLY A 160 57.70 6.38 -17.18
CA GLY A 160 56.40 6.04 -17.76
C GLY A 160 55.72 4.84 -17.08
N ALA A 161 56.50 3.86 -16.61
CA ALA A 161 56.00 2.72 -15.84
C ALA A 161 55.50 3.19 -14.47
N ALA A 162 56.27 4.00 -13.74
CA ALA A 162 55.88 4.55 -12.45
C ALA A 162 54.60 5.41 -12.54
N GLU A 163 54.46 6.22 -13.60
CA GLU A 163 53.25 7.00 -13.86
C GLU A 163 52.03 6.08 -14.07
N LYS A 164 52.17 5.01 -14.87
CA LYS A 164 51.10 4.03 -15.09
C LYS A 164 50.75 3.26 -13.82
N ASP A 165 51.72 2.85 -13.03
CA ASP A 165 51.49 2.18 -11.75
C ASP A 165 50.71 3.09 -10.79
N SER A 166 51.07 4.38 -10.72
CA SER A 166 50.33 5.36 -9.92
C SER A 166 48.88 5.53 -10.39
N LEU A 167 48.65 5.50 -11.71
CA LEU A 167 47.32 5.58 -12.29
C LEU A 167 46.51 4.32 -12.00
N ILE A 168 47.10 3.13 -12.09
CA ILE A 168 46.45 1.87 -11.74
C ILE A 168 46.03 1.88 -10.28
N VAL A 169 46.92 2.27 -9.35
CA VAL A 169 46.58 2.39 -7.93
C VAL A 169 45.44 3.40 -7.71
N GLY A 170 45.47 4.53 -8.41
CA GLY A 170 44.40 5.53 -8.36
C GLY A 170 43.05 4.99 -8.85
N LEU A 171 43.04 4.29 -9.98
CA LEU A 171 41.83 3.66 -10.53
C LEU A 171 41.31 2.53 -9.63
N THR A 172 42.18 1.68 -9.10
CA THR A 172 41.79 0.62 -8.16
C THR A 172 41.10 1.21 -6.93
N ARG A 173 41.66 2.28 -6.37
CA ARG A 173 41.07 2.98 -5.22
C ARG A 173 39.71 3.60 -5.57
N LEU A 174 39.57 4.18 -6.76
CA LEU A 174 38.29 4.73 -7.23
C LEU A 174 37.23 3.62 -7.35
N VAL A 175 37.59 2.48 -7.94
CA VAL A 175 36.70 1.32 -8.10
C VAL A 175 36.28 0.77 -6.74
N GLU A 176 37.21 0.63 -5.78
CA GLU A 176 36.90 0.20 -4.41
C GLU A 176 35.94 1.17 -3.71
N GLN A 177 36.16 2.49 -3.87
CA GLN A 177 35.26 3.51 -3.32
C GLN A 177 33.86 3.41 -3.93
N GLN A 178 33.75 3.23 -5.24
CA GLN A 178 32.47 3.05 -5.92
C GLN A 178 31.76 1.77 -5.48
N ASN A 179 32.49 0.66 -5.35
CA ASN A 179 31.93 -0.60 -4.87
C ASN A 179 31.39 -0.45 -3.44
N ASN A 180 32.16 0.15 -2.53
CA ASN A 180 31.70 0.42 -1.17
C ASN A 180 30.45 1.30 -1.15
N ALA A 181 30.39 2.33 -1.99
CA ALA A 181 29.22 3.19 -2.10
C ALA A 181 27.98 2.43 -2.62
N ILE A 182 28.16 1.56 -3.60
CA ILE A 182 27.10 0.69 -4.14
C ILE A 182 26.61 -0.29 -3.07
N GLU A 183 27.51 -0.91 -2.30
CA GLU A 183 27.14 -1.82 -1.22
C GLU A 183 26.34 -1.11 -0.12
N VAL A 184 26.77 0.08 0.29
CA VAL A 184 26.02 0.92 1.25
C VAL A 184 24.65 1.27 0.70
N ALA A 185 24.56 1.78 -0.54
CA ALA A 185 23.29 2.14 -1.16
C ALA A 185 22.33 0.94 -1.27
N LYS A 186 22.85 -0.24 -1.63
CA LYS A 186 22.08 -1.49 -1.69
C LYS A 186 21.58 -1.89 -0.30
N SER A 187 22.42 -1.80 0.73
CA SER A 187 22.00 -2.12 2.10
C SER A 187 20.92 -1.19 2.61
N GLN A 188 21.00 0.11 2.29
CA GLN A 188 20.00 1.09 2.67
C GLN A 188 18.67 0.87 1.95
N ALA A 189 18.70 0.58 0.64
CA ALA A 189 17.50 0.25 -0.12
C ALA A 189 16.81 -1.02 0.40
N LEU A 190 17.57 -2.04 0.84
CA LEU A 190 17.03 -3.24 1.47
C LEU A 190 16.36 -2.92 2.82
N LEU A 191 16.99 -2.07 3.65
CA LEU A 191 16.38 -1.65 4.93
C LEU A 191 15.09 -0.85 4.73
N GLU A 192 15.05 0.05 3.75
CA GLU A 192 13.83 0.80 3.39
C GLU A 192 12.73 -0.14 2.89
N GLN A 193 13.09 -1.15 2.10
CA GLN A 193 12.16 -2.19 1.65
C GLN A 193 11.62 -3.03 2.83
N GLU A 194 12.49 -3.45 3.76
CA GLU A 194 12.09 -4.19 4.96
C GLU A 194 11.17 -3.37 5.86
N ALA A 195 11.45 -2.07 6.02
CA ALA A 195 10.58 -1.15 6.74
C ALA A 195 9.20 -1.02 6.06
N GLY A 196 9.18 -0.91 4.73
CA GLY A 196 7.94 -0.87 3.94
C GLY A 196 7.11 -2.16 4.08
N ILE A 197 7.75 -3.33 3.99
CA ILE A 197 7.08 -4.62 4.19
C ILE A 197 6.56 -4.74 5.61
N SER A 198 7.35 -4.35 6.62
CA SER A 198 6.94 -4.39 8.02
C SER A 198 5.69 -3.53 8.27
N GLN A 199 5.65 -2.33 7.69
CA GLN A 199 4.47 -1.46 7.77
C GLN A 199 3.25 -2.08 7.07
N GLN A 200 3.43 -2.72 5.91
CA GLN A 200 2.35 -3.43 5.23
C GLN A 200 1.82 -4.60 6.06
N VAL A 201 2.68 -5.38 6.71
CA VAL A 201 2.28 -6.46 7.61
C VAL A 201 1.50 -5.92 8.80
N MET A 202 1.95 -4.82 9.41
CA MET A 202 1.21 -4.15 10.49
C MET A 202 -0.18 -3.71 10.03
N ASN A 203 -0.28 -3.04 8.88
CA ASN A 203 -1.56 -2.62 8.32
C ASN A 203 -2.49 -3.81 8.03
N LEU A 204 -1.97 -4.89 7.42
CA LEU A 204 -2.75 -6.11 7.17
C LEU A 204 -3.19 -6.78 8.48
N SER A 205 -2.37 -6.75 9.52
CA SER A 205 -2.74 -7.27 10.84
C SER A 205 -3.85 -6.44 11.50
N ALA A 206 -3.83 -5.11 11.33
CA ALA A 206 -4.88 -4.22 11.79
C ALA A 206 -6.20 -4.50 11.06
N ILE A 207 -6.17 -4.59 9.72
CA ILE A 207 -7.36 -4.96 8.91
C ILE A 207 -7.90 -6.33 9.33
N ARG A 208 -7.03 -7.31 9.59
CA ARG A 208 -7.47 -8.64 10.04
C ARG A 208 -8.11 -8.58 11.43
N ALA A 209 -7.60 -7.75 12.33
CA ALA A 209 -8.18 -7.55 13.65
C ALA A 209 -9.54 -6.86 13.55
N GLU A 210 -9.67 -5.82 12.72
CA GLU A 210 -10.94 -5.13 12.43
C GLU A 210 -11.97 -6.10 11.84
N ALA A 211 -11.59 -6.87 10.82
CA ALA A 211 -12.47 -7.88 10.22
C ALA A 211 -12.90 -8.97 11.23
N GLY A 212 -12.04 -9.33 12.19
CA GLY A 212 -12.37 -10.22 13.29
C GLY A 212 -13.42 -9.61 14.23
N GLN A 213 -13.27 -8.33 14.58
CA GLN A 213 -14.25 -7.61 15.41
C GLN A 213 -15.59 -7.45 14.70
N GLU A 214 -15.61 -7.12 13.41
CA GLU A 214 -16.84 -7.04 12.62
C GLU A 214 -17.56 -8.40 12.55
N ALA A 215 -16.81 -9.49 12.33
CA ALA A 215 -17.38 -10.84 12.34
C ALA A 215 -17.99 -11.22 13.69
N GLU A 216 -17.33 -10.88 14.80
CA GLU A 216 -17.87 -11.07 16.15
C GLU A 216 -19.14 -10.24 16.39
N GLN A 217 -19.17 -8.97 15.94
CA GLN A 217 -20.36 -8.12 16.05
C GLN A 217 -21.53 -8.70 15.26
N HIS A 218 -21.31 -9.09 14.01
CA HIS A 218 -22.33 -9.73 13.20
C HIS A 218 -22.83 -11.06 13.79
N GLN A 219 -21.95 -11.84 14.43
CA GLN A 219 -22.37 -13.04 15.11
C GLN A 219 -23.26 -12.73 16.32
N ARG A 220 -22.92 -11.73 17.12
CA ARG A 220 -23.77 -11.25 18.24
C ARG A 220 -25.12 -10.73 17.74
N GLU A 221 -25.15 -9.97 16.64
CA GLU A 221 -26.38 -9.50 16.02
C GLU A 221 -27.26 -10.67 15.56
N ARG A 222 -26.68 -11.69 14.92
CA ARG A 222 -27.40 -12.90 14.51
C ARG A 222 -27.94 -13.68 15.70
N GLU A 223 -27.16 -13.80 16.77
CA GLU A 223 -27.60 -14.45 18.00
C GLU A 223 -28.73 -13.69 18.68
N GLN A 224 -28.66 -12.36 18.72
CA GLN A 224 -29.75 -11.50 19.22
C GLN A 224 -31.01 -11.63 18.36
N ALA A 225 -30.89 -11.58 17.03
CA ALA A 225 -32.00 -11.76 16.12
C ALA A 225 -32.63 -13.17 16.25
N ALA A 226 -31.80 -14.20 16.43
CA ALA A 226 -32.28 -15.57 16.68
C ALA A 226 -32.99 -15.69 18.04
N ALA A 227 -32.49 -15.02 19.08
CA ALA A 227 -33.14 -14.97 20.39
C ALA A 227 -34.49 -14.25 20.32
N GLN A 228 -34.55 -13.09 19.66
CA GLN A 228 -35.80 -12.35 19.43
C GLN A 228 -36.80 -13.19 18.63
N HIS A 229 -36.35 -13.93 17.61
CA HIS A 229 -37.22 -14.81 16.84
C HIS A 229 -37.76 -15.97 17.69
N ARG A 230 -36.95 -16.54 18.59
CA ARG A 230 -37.43 -17.56 19.55
C ARG A 230 -38.48 -16.98 20.50
N GLU A 231 -38.24 -15.80 21.04
CA GLU A 231 -39.20 -15.11 21.93
C GLU A 231 -40.52 -14.82 21.19
N GLN A 232 -40.46 -14.40 19.92
CA GLN A 232 -41.66 -14.21 19.09
C GLN A 232 -42.42 -15.52 18.86
N LEU A 233 -41.72 -16.63 18.60
CA LEU A 233 -42.35 -17.93 18.44
C LEU A 233 -42.96 -18.44 19.74
N GLU A 234 -42.32 -18.22 20.89
CA GLU A 234 -42.85 -18.57 22.21
C GLU A 234 -44.10 -17.73 22.55
N ALA A 235 -44.08 -16.42 22.24
CA ALA A 235 -45.23 -15.55 22.39
C ALA A 235 -46.40 -15.98 21.48
N GLN A 236 -46.11 -16.36 20.23
CA GLN A 236 -47.12 -16.90 19.30
C GLN A 236 -47.69 -18.24 19.78
N ALA A 237 -46.85 -19.15 20.27
CA ALA A 237 -47.29 -20.43 20.83
C ALA A 237 -48.23 -20.20 22.03
N THR A 238 -47.88 -19.29 22.93
CA THR A 238 -48.72 -18.92 24.08
C THR A 238 -50.06 -18.32 23.64
N ALA A 239 -50.06 -17.48 22.62
CA ALA A 239 -51.28 -16.91 22.06
C ALA A 239 -52.18 -17.97 21.40
N ILE A 240 -51.58 -18.94 20.70
CA ILE A 240 -52.29 -20.08 20.11
C ILE A 240 -52.89 -20.96 21.20
N ASP A 241 -52.14 -21.27 22.26
CA ASP A 241 -52.65 -22.07 23.39
C ASP A 241 -53.81 -21.36 24.09
N ALA A 242 -53.72 -20.04 24.31
CA ALA A 242 -54.81 -19.25 24.86
C ALA A 242 -56.04 -19.25 23.94
N LEU A 243 -55.83 -19.12 22.62
CA LEU A 243 -56.92 -19.18 21.63
C LEU A 243 -57.55 -20.58 21.61
N SER A 244 -56.75 -21.64 21.63
CA SER A 244 -57.22 -23.03 21.71
C SER A 244 -58.05 -23.27 22.98
N GLY A 245 -57.56 -22.80 24.13
CA GLY A 245 -58.31 -22.81 25.40
C GLY A 245 -59.65 -22.08 25.28
N SER A 246 -59.66 -20.88 24.68
CA SER A 246 -60.89 -20.13 24.44
C SER A 246 -61.85 -20.92 23.54
N VAL A 247 -61.39 -21.46 22.42
CA VAL A 247 -62.19 -22.22 21.46
C VAL A 247 -62.78 -23.47 22.12
N THR A 248 -61.98 -24.22 22.88
CA THR A 248 -62.49 -25.38 23.63
C THR A 248 -63.55 -24.97 24.65
N SER A 249 -63.37 -23.85 25.36
CA SER A 249 -64.36 -23.31 26.29
C SER A 249 -65.64 -22.86 25.58
N THR A 250 -65.55 -22.18 24.43
CA THR A 250 -66.74 -21.81 23.65
C THR A 250 -67.45 -23.04 23.11
N THR A 251 -66.69 -24.05 22.65
CA THR A 251 -67.27 -25.29 22.13
C THR A 251 -68.01 -26.04 23.23
N PHE A 252 -67.43 -26.16 24.43
CA PHE A 252 -68.08 -26.75 25.59
C PHE A 252 -69.32 -25.96 26.02
N SER A 253 -69.25 -24.62 26.05
CA SER A 253 -70.42 -23.77 26.34
C SER A 253 -71.52 -23.91 25.29
N MET A 254 -71.17 -24.05 24.01
CA MET A 254 -72.15 -24.32 22.95
C MET A 254 -72.77 -25.70 23.08
N GLU A 255 -72.01 -26.71 23.48
CA GLU A 255 -72.53 -28.05 23.77
C GLU A 255 -73.46 -28.03 24.99
N GLU A 256 -73.09 -27.36 26.09
CA GLU A 256 -73.97 -27.17 27.25
C GLU A 256 -75.26 -26.41 26.88
N ARG A 257 -75.15 -25.36 26.07
CA ARG A 257 -76.33 -24.64 25.54
C ARG A 257 -77.17 -25.53 24.64
N GLY A 258 -76.55 -26.35 23.80
CA GLY A 258 -77.22 -27.34 22.95
C GLY A 258 -78.02 -28.33 23.78
N ASN A 259 -77.40 -28.92 24.79
CA ASN A 259 -78.04 -29.85 25.73
C ASN A 259 -79.16 -29.18 26.53
N ALA A 260 -78.98 -27.92 26.93
CA ALA A 260 -80.02 -27.15 27.62
C ALA A 260 -81.22 -26.85 26.70
N VAL A 261 -80.98 -26.52 25.43
CA VAL A 261 -82.03 -26.33 24.43
C VAL A 261 -82.76 -27.65 24.15
N GLU A 262 -82.05 -28.76 24.01
CA GLU A 262 -82.65 -30.08 23.83
C GLU A 262 -83.52 -30.48 25.03
N ALA A 263 -83.03 -30.26 26.25
CA ALA A 263 -83.81 -30.50 27.47
C ALA A 263 -85.06 -29.60 27.54
N GLN A 264 -84.97 -28.33 27.12
CA GLN A 264 -86.12 -27.43 27.01
C GLN A 264 -87.10 -27.88 25.94
N LEU A 265 -86.61 -28.40 24.80
CA LEU A 265 -87.45 -28.93 23.74
C LEU A 265 -88.24 -30.14 24.23
N VAL A 266 -87.59 -31.11 24.89
CA VAL A 266 -88.24 -32.29 25.49
C VAL A 266 -89.24 -31.87 26.59
N ALA A 267 -88.90 -30.88 27.40
CA ALA A 267 -89.83 -30.32 28.39
C ALA A 267 -91.02 -29.60 27.73
N GLY A 268 -90.81 -28.97 26.57
CA GLY A 268 -91.84 -28.38 25.72
C GLY A 268 -92.76 -29.43 25.11
N GLU A 269 -92.21 -30.50 24.53
CA GLU A 269 -92.95 -31.62 23.94
C GLU A 269 -93.79 -32.34 25.00
N THR A 270 -93.26 -32.58 26.20
CA THR A 270 -94.04 -33.17 27.29
C THR A 270 -95.15 -32.24 27.79
N ARG A 271 -94.95 -30.92 27.78
CA ARG A 271 -96.03 -29.95 28.05
C ARG A 271 -97.06 -29.94 26.92
N GLN A 272 -96.63 -30.05 25.67
CA GLN A 272 -97.52 -30.13 24.51
C GLN A 272 -98.37 -31.40 24.57
N GLN A 273 -97.80 -32.56 24.87
CA GLN A 273 -98.55 -33.79 25.09
C GLN A 273 -99.56 -33.65 26.24
N LYS A 274 -99.19 -33.00 27.34
CA LYS A 274 -100.12 -32.72 28.44
C LYS A 274 -101.25 -31.78 28.03
N LEU A 275 -100.95 -30.76 27.22
CA LEU A 275 -101.95 -29.86 26.66
C LEU A 275 -102.87 -30.58 25.67
N ASP A 276 -102.34 -31.45 24.82
CA ASP A 276 -103.15 -32.26 23.89
C ASP A 276 -104.09 -33.21 24.64
N VAL A 277 -103.61 -33.85 25.72
CA VAL A 277 -104.46 -34.66 26.61
C VAL A 277 -105.51 -33.79 27.31
N ALA A 278 -105.13 -32.62 27.81
CA ALA A 278 -106.07 -31.70 28.45
C ALA A 278 -107.10 -31.14 27.46
N ILE A 279 -106.72 -30.90 26.20
CA ILE A 279 -107.63 -30.50 25.12
C ILE A 279 -108.57 -31.65 24.78
N GLN A 280 -108.09 -32.89 24.65
CA GLN A 280 -108.97 -34.05 24.46
C GLN A 280 -109.94 -34.26 25.63
N GLU A 281 -109.48 -34.07 26.87
CA GLU A 281 -110.35 -34.12 28.05
C GLU A 281 -111.34 -32.95 28.08
N LEU A 282 -110.95 -31.76 27.63
CA LEU A 282 -111.83 -30.61 27.50
C LEU A 282 -112.84 -30.83 26.39
N GLU A 283 -112.45 -31.34 25.21
CA GLU A 283 -113.36 -31.72 24.13
C GLU A 283 -114.37 -32.77 24.63
N GLY A 284 -113.92 -33.78 25.38
CA GLY A 284 -114.80 -34.77 26.02
C GLY A 284 -115.72 -34.20 27.12
N LYS A 285 -115.32 -33.10 27.78
CA LYS A 285 -116.16 -32.37 28.75
C LYS A 285 -117.04 -31.30 28.10
N THR A 286 -116.69 -30.81 26.91
CA THR A 286 -117.45 -29.76 26.19
C THR A 286 -118.74 -30.34 25.60
N ASP A 287 -118.77 -31.64 25.29
CA ASP A 287 -120.03 -32.35 24.98
C ASP A 287 -120.97 -32.50 26.19
N ALA A 288 -120.50 -32.22 27.42
CA ALA A 288 -121.28 -32.35 28.65
C ALA A 288 -121.74 -31.00 29.25
N TRP A 289 -121.30 -29.85 28.73
CA TRP A 289 -121.58 -28.52 29.28
C TRP A 289 -122.07 -27.54 28.21
N THR A 290 -123.35 -27.65 27.86
CA THR A 290 -124.09 -26.53 27.25
C THR A 290 -124.38 -25.47 28.30
N ASP A 291 -123.48 -24.51 28.49
CA ASP A 291 -123.79 -23.15 28.92
C ASP A 291 -122.65 -22.19 28.52
N PRO A 292 -122.93 -20.98 27.98
CA PRO A 292 -121.91 -20.11 27.41
C PRO A 292 -121.16 -19.31 28.48
N ILE A 293 -119.86 -19.59 28.66
CA ILE A 293 -118.92 -18.68 29.31
C ILE A 293 -118.83 -17.40 28.47
N THR A 294 -118.98 -16.23 29.11
CA THR A 294 -118.99 -14.96 28.39
C THR A 294 -117.58 -14.52 28.01
N ARG A 295 -117.41 -13.90 26.83
CA ARG A 295 -116.13 -13.38 26.30
C ARG A 295 -115.33 -12.51 27.27
N ALA A 296 -115.97 -11.91 28.26
CA ALA A 296 -115.31 -11.07 29.26
C ALA A 296 -114.42 -11.87 30.23
N GLU A 297 -114.84 -13.08 30.63
CA GLU A 297 -114.11 -13.94 31.57
C GLU A 297 -112.88 -14.59 30.92
N VAL A 298 -112.97 -14.92 29.63
CA VAL A 298 -111.81 -15.41 28.86
C VAL A 298 -110.76 -14.31 28.68
N ASN A 299 -111.18 -13.07 28.48
CA ASN A 299 -110.26 -11.95 28.27
C ASN A 299 -109.51 -11.56 29.55
N THR A 300 -110.15 -11.61 30.72
CA THR A 300 -109.49 -11.36 32.01
C THR A 300 -108.51 -12.47 32.37
N MET A 301 -108.87 -13.74 32.16
CA MET A 301 -107.94 -14.85 32.41
C MET A 301 -106.72 -14.82 31.48
N ALA A 302 -106.91 -14.47 30.20
CA ALA A 302 -105.80 -14.35 29.25
C ALA A 302 -104.88 -13.16 29.56
N THR A 303 -105.42 -12.02 30.00
CA THR A 303 -104.62 -10.83 30.32
C THR A 303 -103.84 -10.96 31.63
N ASP A 304 -104.41 -11.60 32.67
CA ASP A 304 -103.71 -11.83 33.93
C ASP A 304 -102.57 -12.86 33.77
N ALA A 305 -102.79 -13.94 33.01
CA ALA A 305 -101.76 -14.95 32.75
C ALA A 305 -100.58 -14.39 31.94
N VAL A 306 -100.85 -13.55 30.93
CA VAL A 306 -99.80 -12.90 30.14
C VAL A 306 -99.05 -11.84 30.98
N ALA A 307 -99.73 -11.11 31.86
CA ALA A 307 -99.10 -10.13 32.74
C ALA A 307 -98.19 -10.79 33.80
N GLU A 308 -98.60 -11.93 34.36
CA GLU A 308 -97.75 -12.73 35.25
C GLU A 308 -96.53 -13.30 34.52
N GLN A 309 -96.73 -13.83 33.31
CA GLN A 309 -95.64 -14.34 32.48
C GLN A 309 -94.62 -13.24 32.15
N TRP A 310 -95.09 -12.02 31.86
CA TRP A 310 -94.21 -10.89 31.55
C TRP A 310 -93.47 -10.36 32.79
N ARG A 311 -94.12 -10.34 33.97
CA ARG A 311 -93.44 -10.02 35.25
C ARG A 311 -92.38 -11.05 35.62
N ALA A 312 -92.61 -12.33 35.33
CA ALA A 312 -91.64 -13.39 35.61
C ALA A 312 -90.41 -13.35 34.69
N GLN A 313 -90.56 -12.87 33.45
CA GLN A 313 -89.48 -12.83 32.45
C GLN A 313 -88.62 -11.56 32.51
N LEU A 314 -89.15 -10.45 33.03
CA LEU A 314 -88.44 -9.16 33.10
C LEU A 314 -87.10 -9.21 33.85
N PRO A 315 -86.96 -9.84 35.02
CA PRO A 315 -85.68 -9.90 35.74
C PRO A 315 -84.60 -10.63 34.94
N ALA A 316 -84.94 -11.75 34.30
CA ALA A 316 -83.99 -12.54 33.51
C ALA A 316 -83.51 -11.80 32.25
N LEU A 317 -84.38 -11.01 31.61
CA LEU A 317 -84.00 -10.16 30.48
C LEU A 317 -83.09 -9.01 30.90
N VAL A 318 -83.35 -8.39 32.07
CA VAL A 318 -82.50 -7.31 32.59
C VAL A 318 -81.12 -7.83 33.00
N ASP A 319 -81.05 -8.99 33.65
CA ASP A 319 -79.79 -9.60 34.04
C ASP A 319 -78.96 -10.03 32.81
N ALA A 320 -79.60 -10.62 31.79
CA ALA A 320 -78.92 -10.98 30.54
C ALA A 320 -78.34 -9.76 29.81
N VAL A 321 -79.07 -8.64 29.77
CA VAL A 321 -78.58 -7.39 29.17
C VAL A 321 -77.47 -6.76 30.01
N ALA A 322 -77.55 -6.84 31.35
CA ALA A 322 -76.51 -6.35 32.24
C ALA A 322 -75.21 -7.15 32.08
N GLU A 323 -75.30 -8.46 31.90
CA GLU A 323 -74.16 -9.35 31.66
C GLU A 323 -73.54 -9.09 30.28
N GLU A 324 -74.35 -8.89 29.25
CA GLU A 324 -73.87 -8.52 27.90
C GLU A 324 -73.16 -7.15 27.91
N LEU A 325 -73.67 -6.18 28.67
CA LEU A 325 -73.03 -4.88 28.85
C LEU A 325 -71.70 -4.96 29.62
N MET A 326 -71.56 -5.87 30.59
CA MET A 326 -70.27 -6.11 31.27
C MET A 326 -69.24 -6.77 30.36
N ILE A 327 -69.67 -7.66 29.47
CA ILE A 327 -68.78 -8.33 28.50
C ILE A 327 -68.30 -7.35 27.43
N GLN A 328 -69.19 -6.50 26.92
CA GLN A 328 -68.82 -5.52 25.88
C GLN A 328 -68.00 -4.34 26.45
N PHE A 329 -68.12 -4.04 27.75
CA PHE A 329 -67.42 -2.93 28.41
C PHE A 329 -66.79 -3.35 29.77
N PRO A 330 -65.71 -4.15 29.77
CA PRO A 330 -65.14 -4.71 31.01
C PRO A 330 -64.58 -3.66 31.99
N ASP A 331 -64.17 -2.49 31.49
CA ASP A 331 -63.69 -1.36 32.32
C ASP A 331 -64.76 -0.27 32.55
N GLY A 332 -66.01 -0.54 32.17
CA GLY A 332 -67.11 0.43 32.17
C GLY A 332 -66.98 1.51 31.08
N VAL A 333 -68.05 2.30 30.91
CA VAL A 333 -68.16 3.37 29.89
C VAL A 333 -67.10 4.48 30.04
N HIS A 334 -66.30 4.46 31.11
CA HIS A 334 -65.23 5.42 31.40
C HIS A 334 -63.83 4.99 30.90
N GLY A 335 -63.65 3.75 30.41
CA GLY A 335 -62.38 3.25 29.86
C GLY A 335 -61.83 4.07 28.69
N GLN A 336 -62.70 4.76 27.93
CA GLN A 336 -62.30 5.62 26.80
C GLN A 336 -61.43 6.84 27.20
N ARG A 337 -61.35 7.21 28.49
CA ARG A 337 -60.49 8.33 28.90
C ARG A 337 -58.99 7.99 28.88
N ARG A 338 -58.59 6.73 29.12
CA ARG A 338 -57.18 6.31 29.08
C ARG A 338 -56.60 6.40 27.67
N ASP A 339 -57.39 6.09 26.64
CA ASP A 339 -56.97 6.23 25.25
C ASP A 339 -56.79 7.69 24.83
N SER A 340 -57.54 8.62 25.44
CA SER A 340 -57.41 10.04 25.10
C SER A 340 -56.08 10.66 25.51
N GLU A 341 -55.46 10.18 26.59
CA GLU A 341 -54.13 10.65 27.03
C GLU A 341 -53.02 10.05 26.18
N TYR A 342 -53.13 8.77 25.83
CA TYR A 342 -52.22 8.08 24.92
C TYR A 342 -52.26 8.68 23.50
N VAL A 343 -53.43 9.01 22.99
CA VAL A 343 -53.58 9.69 21.68
C VAL A 343 -53.04 11.12 21.73
N ARG A 344 -53.16 11.83 22.86
CA ARG A 344 -52.55 13.16 23.05
C ARG A 344 -51.03 13.11 23.14
N SER A 345 -50.45 12.06 23.75
CA SER A 345 -48.98 11.90 23.79
C SER A 345 -48.45 11.60 22.39
N GLN A 346 -49.08 10.67 21.65
CA GLN A 346 -48.70 10.37 20.27
C GLN A 346 -48.81 11.60 19.35
N LYS A 347 -49.83 12.45 19.50
CA LYS A 347 -49.93 13.70 18.74
C LYS A 347 -48.82 14.71 19.08
N ARG A 348 -48.37 14.79 20.34
CA ARG A 348 -47.23 15.64 20.72
C ARG A 348 -45.92 15.12 20.17
N ASP A 349 -45.72 13.80 20.18
CA ASP A 349 -44.51 13.17 19.68
C ASP A 349 -44.40 13.29 18.16
N ALA A 350 -45.53 13.14 17.44
CA ALA A 350 -45.60 13.40 16.01
C ALA A 350 -45.33 14.88 15.64
N ALA A 351 -45.82 15.83 16.44
CA ALA A 351 -45.54 17.26 16.23
C ALA A 351 -44.05 17.61 16.45
N ARG A 352 -43.41 17.03 17.47
CA ARG A 352 -41.96 17.21 17.72
C ARG A 352 -41.09 16.63 16.59
N LEU A 353 -41.49 15.49 16.03
CA LEU A 353 -40.82 14.89 14.88
C LEU A 353 -40.97 15.74 13.62
N ALA A 354 -42.13 16.36 13.42
CA ALA A 354 -42.35 17.30 12.31
C ALA A 354 -41.51 18.58 12.45
N ASP A 355 -41.41 19.15 13.66
CA ASP A 355 -40.59 20.34 13.91
C ASP A 355 -39.08 20.06 13.73
N GLN A 356 -38.60 18.86 14.11
CA GLN A 356 -37.22 18.44 13.85
C GLN A 356 -36.92 18.26 12.34
N GLN A 357 -37.89 17.79 11.55
CA GLN A 357 -37.73 17.63 10.10
C GLN A 357 -37.78 18.95 9.33
N GLN A 358 -38.40 19.99 9.88
CA GLN A 358 -38.49 21.31 9.23
C GLN A 358 -37.30 22.24 9.52
N GLY A 359 -36.30 21.79 10.28
CA GLY A 359 -35.03 22.52 10.43
C GLY A 359 -35.18 23.93 11.01
N ILE A 360 -36.14 24.13 11.92
CA ILE A 360 -36.22 25.37 12.69
C ILE A 360 -35.24 25.24 13.87
N SER A 361 -34.00 25.63 13.61
CA SER A 361 -32.99 25.99 14.61
C SER A 361 -32.51 27.41 14.36
#